data_AF-A0A2A3XJZ0-F1
#
_entry.id   AF-A0A2A3XJZ0-F1
#
_cell.length_a   1.000
_cell.length_b   1.000
_cell.length_c   1.000
_cell.angle_alpha   90.00
_cell.angle_beta   90.00
_cell.angle_gamma   90.00
#
_symmetry.space_group_name_H-M   'P 1'
#
loop_
_entity.id
_entity.type
_entity.pdbx_description
1 polymer ?
#
loop_
_entity_poly.entity_id
_entity_poly.type
_entity_poly.pdbx_seq_one_letter_code
_entity_poly.pdbx_strand_id
1 'polypeptide(L)'
;MTNISIRWVGDPPTASSGWLAAFTEDGTNVGEASYRSWEEDSRLTYLGDFIVDPEYRKHGIAKDMMCTVFDHLGRERQYIVSLTGNLGRMFMEAVASEKDAPKIFELHEDGTTYRPMN
;
A
#
# COMPACT_ATOMS: atom_id res chain seq x y z
N MET A 1 -7.25 -20.56 8.23
CA MET A 1 -6.83 -19.24 7.71
C MET A 1 -5.76 -18.75 8.66
N THR A 2 -4.56 -18.41 8.17
CA THR A 2 -3.53 -17.80 9.01
C THR A 2 -4.04 -16.42 9.42
N ASN A 3 -4.18 -16.17 10.72
CA ASN A 3 -4.49 -14.83 11.21
C ASN A 3 -3.26 -13.95 10.97
N ILE A 4 -3.41 -12.95 10.12
CA ILE A 4 -2.40 -11.93 9.85
C ILE A 4 -2.86 -10.64 10.51
N SER A 5 -1.99 -10.04 11.32
CA SER A 5 -2.23 -8.72 11.91
C SER A 5 -1.39 -7.67 11.19
N ILE A 6 -1.98 -6.52 10.88
CA ILE A 6 -1.29 -5.38 10.26
C ILE A 6 -1.25 -4.26 11.29
N ARG A 7 -0.07 -3.65 11.47
CA ARG A 7 0.12 -2.54 12.41
C ARG A 7 1.24 -1.62 12.00
N TRP A 8 1.17 -0.38 12.47
CA TRP A 8 2.25 0.58 12.38
C TRP A 8 3.47 0.11 13.18
N VAL A 9 4.66 0.31 12.63
CA VAL A 9 5.94 -0.06 13.25
C VAL A 9 6.95 1.07 13.14
N GLY A 10 7.91 1.10 14.06
CA GLY A 10 8.84 2.21 14.19
C GLY A 10 8.20 3.43 14.85
N ASP A 11 8.48 4.61 14.33
CA ASP A 11 7.89 5.86 14.80
C ASP A 11 6.38 5.92 14.49
N PRO A 12 5.58 6.59 15.33
CA PRO A 12 4.15 6.78 15.06
C PRO A 12 3.91 7.41 13.67
N PRO A 13 2.88 6.94 12.92
CA PRO A 13 2.61 7.45 11.59
C PRO A 13 2.18 8.92 11.66
N THR A 14 2.74 9.74 10.79
CA THR A 14 2.43 11.17 10.67
C THR A 14 1.62 11.43 9.40
N ALA A 15 1.20 12.68 9.15
CA ALA A 15 0.59 13.02 7.86
C ALA A 15 1.56 12.94 6.67
N SER A 16 2.87 12.86 6.93
CA SER A 16 3.95 12.93 5.94
C SER A 16 4.77 11.66 5.81
N SER A 17 4.66 10.71 6.72
CA SER A 17 5.36 9.42 6.63
C SER A 17 4.81 8.38 7.60
N GLY A 18 4.97 7.10 7.26
CA GLY A 18 4.65 5.98 8.13
C GLY A 18 5.09 4.65 7.56
N TRP A 19 5.20 3.64 8.44
CA TRP A 19 5.60 2.28 8.08
C TRP A 19 4.64 1.24 8.69
N LEU A 20 4.21 0.29 7.88
CA LEU A 20 3.37 -0.83 8.26
C LEU A 20 4.14 -2.13 8.14
N ALA A 21 3.82 -3.08 9.02
CA ALA A 21 4.22 -4.46 8.85
C ALA A 21 3.06 -5.41 9.14
N ALA A 22 3.08 -6.55 8.45
CA ALA A 22 2.15 -7.65 8.59
C ALA A 22 2.83 -8.79 9.34
N PHE A 23 2.17 -9.29 10.38
CA PHE A 23 2.69 -10.34 11.24
C PHE A 23 1.74 -11.55 11.28
N THR A 24 2.32 -12.73 11.20
CA THR A 24 1.65 -13.98 11.61
C THR A 24 1.39 -14.00 13.11
N GLU A 25 0.56 -14.94 13.56
CA GLU A 25 0.22 -15.12 14.98
C GLU A 25 1.45 -15.39 15.88
N ASP A 26 2.49 -16.04 15.33
CA ASP A 26 3.76 -16.27 16.04
C ASP A 26 4.71 -15.05 16.03
N GLY A 27 4.31 -13.93 15.41
CA GLY A 27 5.08 -12.70 15.35
C GLY A 27 6.10 -12.63 14.21
N THR A 28 6.10 -13.57 13.27
CA THR A 28 6.93 -13.48 12.06
C THR A 28 6.44 -12.36 11.16
N ASN A 29 7.34 -11.46 10.76
CA ASN A 29 7.05 -10.43 9.76
C ASN A 29 6.99 -11.08 8.37
N VAL A 30 5.87 -10.91 7.68
CA VAL A 30 5.61 -11.50 6.35
C VAL A 30 5.29 -10.44 5.29
N GLY A 31 5.37 -9.16 5.64
CA GLY A 31 5.15 -8.09 4.69
C GLY A 31 5.28 -6.70 5.29
N GLU A 32 5.61 -5.75 4.43
CA GLU A 32 5.90 -4.37 4.79
C GLU A 32 5.30 -3.42 3.75
N ALA A 33 5.03 -2.19 4.18
CA ALA A 33 4.61 -1.09 3.32
C ALA A 33 4.99 0.24 3.97
N SER A 34 5.32 1.23 3.16
CA SER A 34 5.64 2.58 3.63
C SER A 34 4.87 3.63 2.82
N TYR A 35 4.73 4.81 3.42
CA TYR A 35 4.39 6.01 2.65
C TYR A 35 5.21 7.20 3.12
N ARG A 36 5.29 8.19 2.24
CA ARG A 36 5.86 9.50 2.53
C ARG A 36 5.24 10.59 1.67
N SER A 37 5.16 11.82 2.15
CA SER A 37 4.86 12.98 1.31
C SER A 37 5.98 13.17 0.29
N TRP A 38 5.63 13.58 -0.93
CA TRP A 38 6.63 13.97 -1.91
C TRP A 38 7.34 15.24 -1.46
N GLU A 39 8.67 15.26 -1.61
CA GLU A 39 9.49 16.40 -1.17
C GLU A 39 9.20 17.67 -1.97
N GLU A 40 8.88 17.53 -3.26
CA GLU A 40 8.64 18.67 -4.16
C GLU A 40 7.17 19.13 -4.17
N ASP A 41 6.23 18.24 -3.80
CA ASP A 41 4.80 18.55 -3.73
C ASP A 41 4.12 17.77 -2.61
N SER A 42 3.98 18.41 -1.45
CA SER A 42 3.34 17.82 -0.27
C SER A 42 1.88 17.38 -0.44
N ARG A 43 1.23 17.74 -1.56
CA ARG A 43 -0.11 17.25 -1.92
C ARG A 43 -0.07 15.81 -2.45
N LEU A 44 1.08 15.39 -2.95
CA LEU A 44 1.32 14.05 -3.48
C LEU A 44 1.86 13.15 -2.37
N THR A 45 1.27 11.97 -2.23
CA THR A 45 1.72 10.95 -1.27
C THR A 45 2.34 9.79 -2.02
N TYR A 46 3.62 9.53 -1.76
CA TYR A 46 4.33 8.39 -2.28
C TYR A 46 4.06 7.17 -1.42
N LEU A 47 3.54 6.13 -2.06
CA LEU A 47 3.40 4.80 -1.48
C LEU A 47 4.58 3.94 -1.98
N GLY A 48 5.27 3.23 -1.08
CA GLY A 48 6.47 2.48 -1.41
C GLY A 48 6.69 1.27 -0.51
N ASP A 49 7.76 0.53 -0.81
CA ASP A 49 8.26 -0.60 -0.03
C ASP A 49 7.20 -1.69 0.24
N PHE A 50 6.29 -1.90 -0.71
CA PHE A 50 5.29 -2.95 -0.64
C PHE A 50 5.95 -4.31 -0.88
N ILE A 51 6.17 -5.03 0.20
CA ILE A 51 6.79 -6.35 0.19
C ILE A 51 5.83 -7.31 0.89
N VAL A 52 5.58 -8.47 0.28
CA VAL A 52 4.90 -9.59 0.93
C VAL A 52 5.62 -10.86 0.54
N ASP A 53 5.89 -11.68 1.54
CA ASP A 53 6.54 -12.98 1.36
C ASP A 53 5.76 -13.83 0.35
N PRO A 54 6.45 -14.53 -0.58
CA PRO A 54 5.81 -15.28 -1.67
C PRO A 54 4.65 -16.18 -1.24
N GLU A 55 4.81 -16.85 -0.10
CA GLU A 55 3.83 -17.78 0.46
C GLU A 55 2.53 -17.08 0.90
N TYR A 56 2.61 -15.79 1.23
CA TYR A 56 1.51 -15.00 1.79
C TYR A 56 0.85 -14.05 0.77
N ARG A 57 1.36 -13.98 -0.48
CA ARG A 57 0.86 -13.05 -1.51
C ARG A 57 -0.62 -13.21 -1.86
N LYS A 58 -1.17 -14.41 -1.71
CA LYS A 58 -2.59 -14.71 -2.02
C LYS A 58 -3.56 -14.31 -0.90
N HIS A 59 -3.07 -13.78 0.21
CA HIS A 59 -3.87 -13.47 1.40
C HIS A 59 -4.40 -12.04 1.45
N GLY A 60 -4.22 -11.23 0.39
CA GLY A 60 -4.72 -9.86 0.35
C GLY A 60 -3.94 -8.85 1.21
N ILE A 61 -2.84 -9.26 1.84
CA ILE A 61 -2.05 -8.45 2.79
C ILE A 61 -1.63 -7.10 2.19
N ALA A 62 -1.16 -7.08 0.94
CA ALA A 62 -0.77 -5.84 0.28
C ALA A 62 -1.94 -4.86 0.14
N LYS A 63 -3.15 -5.36 -0.17
CA LYS A 63 -4.37 -4.55 -0.25
C LYS A 63 -4.74 -4.01 1.13
N ASP A 64 -4.70 -4.84 2.16
CA ASP A 64 -5.09 -4.44 3.51
C ASP A 64 -4.13 -3.40 4.10
N MET A 65 -2.82 -3.52 3.84
CA MET A 65 -1.83 -2.51 4.19
C MET A 65 -2.12 -1.18 3.47
N MET A 66 -2.45 -1.22 2.17
CA MET A 66 -2.85 -0.02 1.42
C MET A 66 -4.11 0.64 1.98
N CYS A 67 -5.16 -0.14 2.25
CA CYS A 67 -6.39 0.39 2.85
C CYS A 67 -6.11 1.05 4.21
N THR A 68 -5.23 0.45 5.02
CA THR A 68 -4.79 1.03 6.30
C THR A 68 -4.12 2.40 6.10
N VAL A 69 -3.31 2.57 5.05
CA VAL A 69 -2.72 3.87 4.70
C VAL A 69 -3.81 4.88 4.28
N PHE A 70 -4.78 4.49 3.45
CA PHE A 70 -5.84 5.41 3.00
C PHE A 70 -6.77 5.82 4.13
N ASP A 71 -7.10 4.89 5.03
CA ASP A 71 -7.97 5.18 6.17
C ASP A 71 -7.26 6.12 7.16
N HIS A 72 -5.93 6.04 7.26
CA HIS A 72 -5.12 6.97 8.06
C HIS A 72 -4.96 8.35 7.41
N LEU A 73 -4.70 8.42 6.11
CA LEU A 73 -4.35 9.68 5.41
C LEU A 73 -5.55 10.39 4.75
N GLY A 74 -6.65 9.66 4.52
CA GLY A 74 -7.83 10.11 3.80
C GLY A 74 -7.85 9.66 2.33
N ARG A 75 -9.01 9.17 1.87
CA ARG A 75 -9.21 8.65 0.51
C ARG A 75 -9.22 9.72 -0.59
N GLU A 76 -9.33 10.99 -0.24
CA GLU A 76 -9.35 12.11 -1.19
C GLU A 76 -7.95 12.65 -1.56
N ARG A 77 -6.88 12.10 -0.96
CA ARG A 77 -5.51 12.50 -1.29
C ARG A 77 -5.10 11.97 -2.65
N GLN A 78 -4.17 12.69 -3.29
CA GLN A 78 -3.49 12.22 -4.49
C GLN A 78 -2.34 11.29 -4.10
N TYR A 79 -2.34 10.10 -4.66
CA TYR A 79 -1.31 9.10 -4.40
C TYR A 79 -0.47 8.87 -5.65
N ILE A 80 0.85 8.87 -5.45
CA ILE A 80 1.82 8.35 -6.40
C ILE A 80 2.30 7.01 -5.85
N VAL A 81 2.11 5.96 -6.63
CA VAL A 81 2.56 4.63 -6.22
C VAL A 81 3.93 4.38 -6.83
N SER A 82 4.97 4.36 -6.01
CA SER A 82 6.32 4.00 -6.43
C SER A 82 6.56 2.52 -6.18
N LEU A 83 7.05 1.85 -7.22
CA LEU A 83 7.22 0.41 -7.29
C LEU A 83 8.58 -0.03 -6.71
N THR A 84 8.90 0.35 -5.48
CA THR A 84 10.06 -0.20 -4.77
C THR A 84 9.68 -1.49 -4.04
N GLY A 85 10.36 -2.60 -4.34
CA GLY A 85 10.12 -3.92 -3.75
C GLY A 85 9.67 -5.02 -4.73
N ASN A 86 9.58 -6.27 -4.23
CA ASN A 86 9.31 -7.47 -5.04
C ASN A 86 7.87 -7.57 -5.57
N LEU A 87 6.98 -6.65 -5.20
CA LEU A 87 5.60 -6.60 -5.67
C LEU A 87 5.33 -5.50 -6.69
N GLY A 88 6.32 -4.68 -7.06
CA GLY A 88 6.11 -3.58 -8.01
C GLY A 88 5.58 -4.04 -9.39
N ARG A 89 6.15 -5.12 -9.92
CA ARG A 89 5.67 -5.74 -11.18
C ARG A 89 4.36 -6.49 -11.00
N MET A 90 4.17 -7.19 -9.88
CA MET A 90 2.93 -7.91 -9.57
C MET A 90 1.76 -6.96 -9.27
N PHE A 91 2.03 -5.74 -8.80
CA PHE A 91 1.03 -4.70 -8.56
C PHE A 91 0.48 -4.19 -9.89
N MET A 92 1.33 -3.89 -10.87
CA MET A 92 0.89 -3.57 -12.24
C MET A 92 0.28 -4.79 -12.96
N GLU A 93 0.76 -6.01 -12.72
CA GLU A 93 0.15 -7.24 -13.27
C GLU A 93 -1.16 -7.61 -12.57
N ALA A 94 -1.38 -7.22 -11.31
CA ALA A 94 -2.65 -7.35 -10.60
C ALA A 94 -3.64 -6.25 -11.02
N VAL A 95 -3.17 -5.00 -11.20
CA VAL A 95 -3.80 -3.87 -11.93
C VAL A 95 -4.21 -4.28 -13.35
N ALA A 96 -3.35 -5.00 -14.06
CA ALA A 96 -3.64 -5.53 -15.38
C ALA A 96 -4.39 -6.88 -15.37
N SER A 97 -4.48 -7.57 -14.23
CA SER A 97 -5.36 -8.73 -14.10
C SER A 97 -6.77 -8.19 -13.89
N GLU A 98 -7.66 -8.43 -14.85
CA GLU A 98 -9.01 -7.88 -14.93
C GLU A 98 -9.91 -8.06 -13.68
N LYS A 99 -9.47 -8.78 -12.63
CA LYS A 99 -10.32 -9.15 -11.49
C LYS A 99 -10.27 -8.24 -10.26
N ASP A 100 -9.14 -7.63 -9.87
CA ASP A 100 -9.06 -7.08 -8.50
C ASP A 100 -8.54 -5.65 -8.37
N ALA A 101 -7.67 -5.19 -9.25
CA ALA A 101 -7.07 -3.88 -9.06
C ALA A 101 -7.78 -2.67 -9.71
N PRO A 102 -8.66 -2.80 -10.73
CA PRO A 102 -9.62 -1.75 -11.02
C PRO A 102 -10.68 -1.54 -9.90
N LYS A 103 -10.63 -2.32 -8.81
CA LYS A 103 -11.46 -2.12 -7.61
C LYS A 103 -10.74 -1.38 -6.48
N ILE A 104 -9.45 -1.07 -6.62
CA ILE A 104 -8.66 -0.49 -5.51
C ILE A 104 -8.28 0.96 -5.83
N PHE A 105 -7.94 1.25 -7.09
CA PHE A 105 -7.61 2.61 -7.52
C PHE A 105 -8.27 2.97 -8.84
N GLU A 106 -8.55 4.26 -9.01
CA GLU A 106 -8.89 4.89 -10.27
C GLU A 106 -7.83 5.94 -10.61
N LEU A 107 -7.50 6.05 -11.90
CA LEU A 107 -6.56 7.05 -12.39
C LEU A 107 -7.21 8.44 -12.33
N HIS A 108 -6.52 9.44 -11.78
CA HIS A 108 -6.96 10.82 -11.87
C HIS A 108 -6.89 11.35 -13.32
N GLU A 109 -7.57 12.47 -13.56
CA GLU A 109 -7.59 13.14 -14.88
C GLU A 109 -6.20 13.55 -15.39
N ASP A 110 -5.23 13.74 -14.48
CA ASP A 110 -3.84 14.07 -14.84
C ASP A 110 -3.08 12.91 -15.50
N GLY A 111 -3.64 11.70 -15.48
CA GLY A 111 -3.06 10.51 -16.10
C GLY A 111 -1.82 9.95 -15.39
N THR A 112 -1.47 10.46 -14.22
CA THR A 112 -0.20 10.15 -13.52
C THR A 112 -0.38 9.86 -12.02
N THR A 113 -1.51 10.26 -11.42
CA THR A 113 -1.83 10.00 -10.01
C THR A 113 -3.07 9.12 -9.85
N TYR A 114 -3.23 8.50 -8.70
CA TYR A 114 -4.32 7.56 -8.42
C TYR A 114 -5.16 8.01 -7.22
N ARG A 115 -6.47 7.74 -7.27
CA ARG A 115 -7.40 7.82 -6.12
C ARG A 115 -7.87 6.43 -5.69
N PRO A 116 -8.00 6.13 -4.40
CA PRO A 116 -8.66 4.92 -3.93
C PRO A 116 -10.11 4.84 -4.42
N MET A 117 -10.55 3.65 -4.83
CA MET A 117 -11.97 3.36 -5.07
C MET A 117 -12.68 3.17 -3.72
N ASN A 118 -13.94 3.59 -3.64
CA ASN A 118 -14.80 3.39 -2.45
C ASN A 118 -15.33 1.96 -2.36
#